data_AF-A0A6I7WAW2-F1
#
_entry.id   AF-A0A6I7WAW2-F1
#
_cell.length_a   1.000
_cell.length_b   1.000
_cell.length_c   1.000
_cell.angle_alpha   90.00
_cell.angle_beta   90.00
_cell.angle_gamma   90.00
#
_symmetry.space_group_name_H-M   'P 1'
#
loop_
_entity.id
_entity.type
_entity.pdbx_description
1 polymer ?
#
loop_
_entity_poly.entity_id
_entity_poly.type
_entity_poly.pdbx_seq_one_letter_code
_entity_poly.pdbx_strand_id
1 'polypeptide(L)'
;MVNIIALKNYGGHSDIEQAYRYLEYFIPSPAERELKINELYTKAFRFIDESNNWRCIQHFADYILKNKQTQISCEQASAVLEPFLVS
;
A
#
# COMPACT_ATOMS: atom_id res chain seq x y z
N MET A 1 -14.88 7.61 -4.13
CA MET A 1 -13.65 7.76 -3.33
C MET A 1 -14.03 7.67 -1.85
N VAL A 2 -13.51 6.68 -1.12
CA VAL A 2 -13.65 6.64 0.33
C VAL A 2 -12.73 7.73 0.88
N ASN A 3 -13.26 8.66 1.68
CA ASN A 3 -12.43 9.67 2.35
C ASN A 3 -11.55 8.95 3.39
N ILE A 4 -10.34 9.43 3.66
CA ILE A 4 -9.50 8.92 4.75
C ILE A 4 -10.24 8.85 6.10
N ILE A 5 -11.19 9.79 6.33
CA ILE A 5 -12.07 9.81 7.50
C ILE A 5 -12.96 8.56 7.52
N ALA A 6 -13.49 8.16 6.37
CA ALA A 6 -14.26 6.93 6.25
C ALA A 6 -13.37 5.70 6.42
N LEU A 7 -12.13 5.69 5.89
CA LEU A 7 -11.21 4.58 6.10
C LEU A 7 -10.87 4.34 7.58
N LYS A 8 -10.69 5.42 8.36
CA LYS A 8 -10.55 5.34 9.83
C LYS A 8 -11.73 4.60 10.48
N ASN A 9 -12.94 4.76 9.94
CA ASN A 9 -14.16 4.18 10.51
C ASN A 9 -14.48 2.76 9.99
N TYR A 10 -13.84 2.32 8.90
CA TYR A 10 -14.05 1.00 8.28
C TYR A 10 -12.89 0.00 8.53
N GLY A 11 -12.15 0.19 9.62
CA GLY A 11 -11.11 -0.75 10.07
C GLY A 11 -9.68 -0.39 9.68
N GLY A 12 -9.47 0.64 8.85
CA GLY A 12 -8.12 1.11 8.49
C GLY A 12 -7.49 2.07 9.51
N HIS A 13 -8.07 2.21 10.71
CA HIS A 13 -7.56 3.11 11.75
C HIS A 13 -6.14 2.75 12.18
N SER A 14 -5.89 1.46 12.46
CA SER A 14 -4.59 0.98 12.92
C SER A 14 -3.50 1.22 11.89
N ASP A 15 -3.79 0.98 10.61
CA ASP A 15 -2.82 1.17 9.52
C ASP A 15 -2.47 2.65 9.36
N ILE A 16 -3.47 3.54 9.41
CA ILE A 16 -3.26 4.99 9.34
C ILE A 16 -2.47 5.47 10.55
N GLU A 17 -2.76 4.97 11.75
CA GLU A 17 -2.04 5.33 12.97
C GLU A 17 -0.58 4.87 12.90
N GLN A 18 -0.32 3.65 12.42
CA GLN A 18 1.05 3.15 12.25
C GLN A 18 1.84 3.99 11.24
N ALA A 19 1.24 4.31 10.09
CA ALA A 19 1.85 5.21 9.11
C ALA A 19 2.12 6.60 9.70
N TYR A 20 1.18 7.14 10.49
CA TYR A 20 1.34 8.44 11.15
C TYR A 20 2.49 8.42 12.15
N ARG A 21 2.58 7.40 13.01
CA ARG A 21 3.70 7.20 13.95
C ARG A 21 5.05 7.11 13.24
N TYR A 22 5.10 6.47 12.07
CA TYR A 22 6.33 6.43 11.27
C TYR A 22 6.74 7.83 10.77
N LEU A 23 5.80 8.70 10.42
CA LEU A 23 6.11 10.07 10.00
C LEU A 23 6.59 10.96 11.14
N GLU A 24 6.28 10.65 12.40
CA GLU A 24 6.75 11.43 13.55
C GLU A 24 8.28 11.50 13.64
N TYR A 25 8.98 10.47 13.15
CA TYR A 25 10.44 10.46 13.09
C TYR A 25 11.04 11.46 12.09
N PHE A 26 10.26 11.91 11.10
CA PHE A 26 10.76 12.72 9.97
C PHE A 26 10.12 14.10 9.85
N ILE A 27 8.88 14.26 10.32
CA ILE A 27 8.09 15.48 10.17
C ILE A 27 7.63 15.91 11.56
N PRO A 28 8.26 16.92 12.18
CA PRO A 28 7.91 17.37 13.53
C PRO A 28 6.50 17.96 13.64
N SER A 29 6.03 18.64 12.60
CA SER A 29 4.73 19.34 12.59
C SER A 29 3.56 18.35 12.42
N PRO A 30 2.62 18.27 13.39
CA PRO A 30 1.43 17.42 13.26
C PRO A 30 0.58 17.77 12.03
N ALA A 31 0.42 19.07 11.74
CA ALA A 31 -0.36 19.52 10.58
C ALA A 31 0.27 19.08 9.26
N GLU A 32 1.60 19.13 9.13
CA GLU A 32 2.30 18.64 7.94
C GLU A 32 2.20 17.11 7.81
N ARG A 33 2.20 16.38 8.93
CA ARG A 33 1.97 14.92 8.93
C ARG A 33 0.57 14.58 8.44
N GLU A 34 -0.46 15.32 8.85
CA GLU A 34 -1.82 15.11 8.38
C GLU A 34 -1.94 15.33 6.86
N LEU A 35 -1.33 16.40 6.34
CA LEU A 35 -1.27 16.64 4.89
C LEU A 35 -0.54 15.49 4.17
N LYS A 36 0.59 15.03 4.73
CA LYS A 36 1.38 13.96 4.14
C LYS A 36 0.65 12.62 4.12
N ILE A 37 -0.05 12.27 5.19
CA ILE A 37 -0.87 11.05 5.26
C ILE A 37 -1.98 11.08 4.21
N ASN A 38 -2.65 12.22 4.03
CA ASN A 38 -3.66 12.37 2.98
C ASN A 38 -3.08 12.21 1.57
N GLU A 39 -1.91 12.78 1.32
CA GLU A 39 -1.19 12.64 0.05
C GLU A 39 -0.83 11.18 -0.22
N LEU A 40 -0.25 10.49 0.77
CA LEU A 40 0.15 9.08 0.67
C LEU A 40 -1.07 8.17 0.47
N TYR A 41 -2.16 8.41 1.21
CA TYR A 41 -3.41 7.68 1.03
C TYR A 41 -3.95 7.84 -0.40
N THR A 42 -3.97 9.07 -0.91
CA THR A 42 -4.44 9.35 -2.27
C THR A 42 -3.57 8.63 -3.32
N LYS A 43 -2.25 8.62 -3.14
CA LYS A 43 -1.31 7.90 -4.01
C LYS A 43 -1.53 6.39 -3.96
N ALA A 44 -1.68 5.81 -2.77
CA ALA A 44 -1.96 4.39 -2.59
C ALA A 44 -3.30 4.00 -3.24
N PHE A 45 -4.35 4.82 -3.07
CA PHE A 45 -5.64 4.61 -3.72
C PHE A 45 -5.50 4.63 -5.25
N ARG A 46 -4.85 5.65 -5.82
CA ARG A 46 -4.63 5.73 -7.27
C ARG A 46 -3.83 4.55 -7.81
N PHE A 47 -2.82 4.10 -7.04
CA PHE A 47 -2.02 2.94 -7.42
C PHE A 47 -2.88 1.68 -7.55
N ILE A 48 -3.79 1.40 -6.60
CA ILE A 48 -4.67 0.22 -6.67
C ILE A 48 -5.84 0.37 -7.64
N ASP A 49 -6.28 1.60 -7.92
CA ASP A 49 -7.37 1.91 -8.87
C ASP A 49 -6.94 1.70 -10.32
N GLU A 50 -5.63 1.74 -10.59
CA GLU A 50 -5.07 1.41 -11.89
C GLU A 50 -5.13 -0.10 -12.16
N SER A 51 -5.83 -0.47 -13.24
CA SER A 51 -6.18 -1.87 -13.54
C SER A 51 -4.95 -2.78 -13.70
N ASN A 52 -3.85 -2.26 -14.27
CA ASN A 52 -2.63 -3.04 -14.45
C ASN A 52 -1.95 -3.35 -13.11
N ASN A 53 -1.90 -2.37 -12.21
CA ASN A 53 -1.39 -2.55 -10.86
C ASN A 53 -2.27 -3.52 -10.07
N TRP A 54 -3.60 -3.42 -10.18
CA TRP A 54 -4.51 -4.35 -9.52
C TRP A 54 -4.31 -5.80 -10.02
N ARG A 55 -4.19 -5.99 -11.33
CA ARG A 55 -3.91 -7.30 -11.92
C ARG A 55 -2.58 -7.88 -11.42
N CYS A 56 -1.56 -7.03 -11.29
CA CYS A 56 -0.26 -7.39 -10.74
C CYS A 56 -0.37 -7.82 -9.26
N ILE A 57 -1.09 -7.05 -8.43
CA ILE A 57 -1.37 -7.38 -7.03
C ILE A 57 -2.08 -8.73 -6.90
N GLN A 58 -3.10 -8.98 -7.73
CA GLN A 58 -3.85 -10.24 -7.72
C GLN A 58 -2.94 -11.42 -8.11
N HIS A 59 -2.14 -11.28 -9.16
CA HIS A 59 -1.18 -12.31 -9.59
C HIS A 59 -0.17 -12.63 -8.47
N PHE A 60 0.34 -11.61 -7.80
CA PHE A 60 1.27 -11.78 -6.69
C PHE A 60 0.61 -12.45 -5.47
N ALA A 61 -0.63 -12.09 -5.13
CA ALA A 61 -1.40 -12.73 -4.07
C ALA A 61 -1.66 -14.22 -4.37
N ASP A 62 -2.05 -14.54 -5.61
CA ASP A 62 -2.24 -15.92 -6.07
C ASP A 62 -0.96 -16.73 -5.94
N TYR A 63 0.20 -16.14 -6.28
CA TYR A 63 1.49 -16.77 -6.12
C TYR A 63 1.79 -17.11 -4.66
N ILE A 64 1.59 -16.16 -3.73
CA ILE A 64 1.81 -16.38 -2.30
C ILE A 64 0.92 -17.50 -1.77
N LEU A 65 -0.37 -17.49 -2.12
CA LEU A 65 -1.35 -18.47 -1.67
C LEU A 65 -1.04 -19.88 -2.21
N LYS A 66 -0.75 -20.00 -3.51
CA LYS A 66 -0.45 -21.30 -4.15
C LYS A 66 0.81 -21.93 -3.59
N ASN A 67 1.83 -21.13 -3.30
CA ASN A 67 3.12 -21.62 -2.80
C ASN A 67 3.19 -21.70 -1.26
N LYS A 68 2.11 -21.32 -0.55
CA LYS A 68 2.04 -21.26 0.92
C LYS A 68 3.21 -20.50 1.54
N GLN A 69 3.67 -19.45 0.85
CA GLN A 69 4.84 -18.70 1.29
C GLN A 69 4.49 -17.80 2.48
N THR A 70 5.25 -17.95 3.57
CA THR A 70 5.23 -17.04 4.72
C THR A 70 6.34 -16.00 4.65
N GLN A 71 7.35 -16.25 3.81
CA GLN A 71 8.47 -15.37 3.51
C GLN A 71 8.76 -15.47 2.01
N ILE A 72 9.08 -14.33 1.40
CA ILE A 72 9.44 -14.23 -0.01
C ILE A 72 10.67 -13.32 -0.12
N SER A 73 11.66 -13.74 -0.91
CA SER A 73 12.83 -12.89 -1.18
C SER A 73 12.49 -11.77 -2.17
N CYS A 74 13.31 -10.72 -2.19
CA CYS A 74 13.15 -9.63 -3.16
C CYS A 74 13.28 -10.14 -4.61
N GLU A 75 14.16 -11.11 -4.85
CA GLU A 75 14.39 -11.71 -6.18
C GLU A 75 13.17 -12.51 -6.63
N GLN A 76 12.58 -13.30 -5.73
CA GLN A 76 11.36 -14.05 -6.00
C GLN A 76 10.18 -13.10 -6.28
N ALA A 77 10.04 -12.05 -5.45
CA ALA A 77 9.01 -11.05 -5.67
C ALA A 77 9.18 -10.37 -7.03
N SER A 78 10.41 -9.92 -7.35
CA SER A 78 10.72 -9.27 -8.62
C SER A 78 10.39 -10.17 -9.80
N ALA A 79 10.79 -11.45 -9.77
CA ALA A 79 10.51 -12.39 -10.84
C ALA A 79 9.00 -12.60 -11.11
N VAL A 80 8.16 -12.53 -10.07
CA VAL A 80 6.70 -12.65 -10.21
C VAL A 80 6.06 -11.36 -10.74
N LEU A 81 6.68 -10.21 -10.45
CA LEU A 81 6.19 -8.88 -10.83
C LEU A 81 6.72 -8.42 -12.21
N GLU A 82 7.89 -8.89 -12.65
CA GLU A 82 8.56 -8.54 -13.92
C GLU A 82 7.61 -8.51 -15.13
N PRO A 83 6.70 -9.49 -15.33
CA PRO A 83 5.80 -9.49 -16.49
C PRO A 83 4.82 -8.31 -16.53
N PHE A 84 4.64 -7.60 -15.42
CA PHE A 84 3.76 -6.44 -15.29
C PHE A 84 4.52 -5.10 -15.30
N LEU A 85 5.85 -5.13 -15.17
CA LEU A 85 6.70 -3.94 -15.16
C LEU A 85 7.15 -3.54 -16.56
N VAL A 86 7.12 -4.47 -17.52
CA VAL A 86 7.41 -4.23 -18.93
C VAL A 86 6.08 -4.02 -19.67
N SER A 87 5.52 -2.80 -19.55
CA SER A 87 4.38 -2.34 -20.37
C SER A 87 4.73 -1.06 -21.11
#